data_AF-A0A518D0U4-F1
#
_entry.id   AF-A0A518D0U4-F1
#
_cell.length_a   1.000
_cell.length_b   1.000
_cell.length_c   1.000
_cell.angle_alpha   90.00
_cell.angle_beta   90.00
_cell.angle_gamma   90.00
#
_symmetry.space_group_name_H-M   'P 1'
#
loop_
_entity.id
_entity.type
_entity.pdbx_description
1 polymer ?
#
loop_
_entity_poly.entity_id
_entity_poly.type
_entity_poly.pdbx_seq_one_letter_code
_entity_poly.pdbx_strand_id
1 'polypeptide(L)'
;MILSSLIIAAAPLVAPPPVPWQEPAPTSVSEAAAPAQTAATVHAELRAELAEAVARREAAFEELRASDAWKAAEAARNNDALNEMYAAIPSPDHDGLSRRALEAAARFDGDPDQALLLEFANEWATEPEVTAAALEGLTEKHPAHTALFAATLRLGYRARSLGDERFAALAERVLQSDAPPETKANVLFARMTSIARSVRRGTPLSAEQQAAHDADRARILEIAPESIAAYRVLGERFEAERLQIGMVAPNILGTDLFGEPISLEQFRGQVVVIDFWGDW
;
A
#
# COMPACT_ATOMS: atom_id res chain seq x y z
N MET A 1 12.35 52.61 -61.65
CA MET A 1 10.93 52.18 -61.58
C MET A 1 10.46 51.91 -63.01
N ILE A 2 10.52 50.66 -63.48
CA ILE A 2 9.92 50.21 -64.74
C ILE A 2 9.34 48.82 -64.47
N LEU A 3 8.02 48.69 -64.61
CA LEU A 3 7.25 47.45 -64.51
C LEU A 3 7.13 46.85 -65.93
N SER A 4 7.51 45.58 -66.09
CA SER A 4 7.21 44.77 -67.27
C SER A 4 6.11 43.78 -66.92
N SER A 5 4.98 43.87 -67.63
CA SER A 5 3.87 42.92 -67.56
C SER A 5 4.06 41.81 -68.61
N LEU A 6 3.95 40.56 -68.18
CA LEU A 6 3.96 39.37 -69.02
C LEU A 6 2.53 38.80 -69.10
N ILE A 7 2.01 38.63 -70.32
CA ILE A 7 0.72 37.99 -70.60
C ILE A 7 1.02 36.55 -71.06
N ILE A 8 0.42 35.56 -70.39
CA ILE A 8 0.49 34.14 -70.79
C ILE A 8 -0.89 33.72 -71.31
N ALA A 9 -0.93 33.21 -72.54
CA ALA A 9 -2.12 32.63 -73.16
C ALA A 9 -2.31 31.17 -72.70
N ALA A 10 -3.55 30.81 -72.34
CA ALA A 10 -3.92 29.46 -71.93
C ALA A 10 -4.33 28.60 -73.15
N ALA A 11 -3.83 27.37 -73.20
CA ALA A 11 -4.25 26.34 -74.16
C ALA A 11 -5.41 25.49 -73.57
N PRO A 12 -6.32 24.96 -74.39
CA PRO A 12 -7.48 24.22 -73.90
C PRO A 12 -7.12 22.79 -73.47
N LEU A 13 -7.65 22.38 -72.31
CA LEU A 13 -7.55 21.04 -71.75
C LEU A 13 -8.52 20.07 -72.45
N VAL A 14 -7.98 18.98 -72.99
CA VAL A 14 -8.76 17.83 -73.48
C VAL A 14 -8.86 16.80 -72.36
N ALA A 15 -10.07 16.38 -72.01
CA ALA A 15 -10.31 15.40 -70.96
C ALA A 15 -9.93 13.98 -71.44
N PRO A 16 -9.20 13.19 -70.62
CA PRO A 16 -8.89 11.81 -70.95
C PRO A 16 -10.13 10.89 -70.84
N PRO A 17 -10.15 9.76 -71.56
CA PRO A 17 -11.26 8.82 -71.53
C PRO A 17 -11.39 8.13 -70.15
N PRO A 18 -12.61 7.70 -69.78
CA PRO A 18 -12.86 7.06 -68.49
C PRO A 18 -12.17 5.70 -68.39
N VAL A 19 -11.47 5.48 -67.28
CA VAL A 19 -10.85 4.20 -66.94
C VAL A 19 -11.94 3.22 -66.48
N PRO A 20 -12.00 1.99 -67.02
CA PRO A 20 -12.97 1.00 -66.58
C PRO A 20 -12.75 0.58 -65.12
N TRP A 21 -13.83 0.55 -64.36
CA TRP A 21 -13.86 0.17 -62.94
C TRP A 21 -13.43 -1.30 -62.77
N GLN A 22 -12.40 -1.54 -61.96
CA GLN A 22 -12.02 -2.87 -61.48
C GLN A 22 -12.54 -3.05 -60.06
N GLU A 23 -13.25 -4.15 -59.80
CA GLU A 23 -13.71 -4.53 -58.47
C GLU A 23 -12.49 -4.78 -57.56
N PRO A 24 -12.36 -4.08 -56.41
CA PRO A 24 -11.24 -4.28 -55.51
C PRO A 24 -11.31 -5.70 -54.94
N ALA A 25 -10.17 -6.41 -54.98
CA ALA A 25 -10.04 -7.72 -54.36
C ALA A 25 -10.42 -7.65 -52.87
N PRO A 26 -11.08 -8.69 -52.31
CA PRO A 26 -11.48 -8.70 -50.91
C PRO A 26 -10.23 -8.56 -50.02
N THR A 27 -10.14 -7.45 -49.30
CA THR A 27 -9.08 -7.21 -48.32
C THR A 27 -9.21 -8.28 -47.23
N SER A 28 -8.23 -9.18 -47.13
CA SER A 28 -8.12 -10.08 -46.00
C SER A 28 -7.96 -9.23 -44.73
N VAL A 29 -8.99 -9.20 -43.90
CA VAL A 29 -8.95 -8.52 -42.60
C VAL A 29 -7.94 -9.27 -41.76
N SER A 30 -6.75 -8.70 -41.58
CA SER A 30 -5.76 -9.17 -40.61
C SER A 30 -6.42 -9.17 -39.24
N GLU A 31 -6.49 -10.34 -38.61
CA GLU A 31 -6.93 -10.52 -37.23
C GLU A 31 -6.06 -9.60 -36.35
N ALA A 32 -6.64 -8.52 -35.83
CA ALA A 32 -5.92 -7.56 -35.03
C ALA A 32 -5.49 -8.26 -33.72
N ALA A 33 -4.18 -8.41 -33.52
CA ALA A 33 -3.63 -8.95 -32.29
C ALA A 33 -4.19 -8.17 -31.09
N ALA A 34 -4.71 -8.88 -30.09
CA ALA A 34 -5.20 -8.27 -28.87
C ALA A 34 -4.11 -7.35 -28.27
N PRO A 35 -4.48 -6.18 -27.72
CA PRO A 35 -3.50 -5.29 -27.12
C PRO A 35 -2.72 -6.04 -26.03
N ALA A 36 -1.39 -5.90 -26.04
CA ALA A 36 -0.53 -6.53 -25.04
C ALA A 36 -0.90 -6.02 -23.64
N GLN A 37 -1.13 -6.93 -22.69
CA GLN A 37 -1.36 -6.58 -21.29
C GLN A 37 -0.13 -5.89 -20.70
N THR A 38 -0.34 -4.80 -19.96
CA THR A 38 0.70 -4.14 -19.16
C THR A 38 0.58 -4.55 -17.69
N ALA A 39 1.65 -4.37 -16.90
CA ALA A 39 1.60 -4.63 -15.46
C ALA A 39 0.52 -3.79 -14.76
N ALA A 40 0.35 -2.53 -15.15
CA ALA A 40 -0.71 -1.66 -14.65
C ALA A 40 -2.12 -2.20 -14.92
N THR A 41 -2.39 -2.75 -16.12
CA THR A 41 -3.69 -3.35 -16.44
C THR A 41 -3.93 -4.60 -15.60
N VAL A 42 -2.94 -5.48 -15.45
CA VAL A 42 -3.08 -6.68 -14.60
C VAL A 42 -3.30 -6.30 -13.13
N HIS A 43 -2.58 -5.30 -12.63
CA HIS A 43 -2.76 -4.80 -11.27
C HIS A 43 -4.17 -4.23 -11.06
N ALA A 44 -4.71 -3.47 -12.03
CA ALA A 44 -6.07 -2.94 -11.97
C ALA A 44 -7.14 -4.05 -11.96
N GLU A 45 -6.96 -5.10 -12.77
CA GLU A 45 -7.84 -6.28 -12.79
C GLU A 45 -7.86 -6.99 -11.42
N LEU A 46 -6.68 -7.23 -10.83
CA LEU A 46 -6.58 -7.87 -9.51
C LEU A 46 -7.22 -7.04 -8.40
N ARG A 47 -7.06 -5.71 -8.44
CA ARG A 47 -7.73 -4.80 -7.48
C ARG A 47 -9.25 -4.79 -7.66
N ALA A 48 -9.74 -4.80 -8.90
CA ALA A 48 -11.18 -4.88 -9.16
C ALA A 48 -11.78 -6.19 -8.64
N GLU A 49 -11.10 -7.31 -8.88
CA GLU A 49 -11.51 -8.62 -8.38
C GLU A 49 -11.54 -8.67 -6.84
N LEU A 50 -10.52 -8.11 -6.18
CA LEU A 50 -10.49 -8.00 -4.73
C LEU A 50 -11.63 -7.12 -4.21
N ALA A 51 -11.85 -5.96 -4.81
CA ALA A 51 -12.91 -5.03 -4.41
C ALA A 51 -14.29 -5.68 -4.53
N GLU A 52 -14.54 -6.45 -5.60
CA GLU A 52 -15.78 -7.19 -5.76
C GLU A 52 -15.94 -8.28 -4.69
N ALA A 53 -14.87 -8.99 -4.35
CA ALA A 53 -14.89 -10.00 -3.29
C ALA A 53 -15.16 -9.39 -1.90
N VAL A 54 -14.57 -8.22 -1.61
CA VAL A 54 -14.81 -7.46 -0.38
C VAL A 54 -16.27 -7.00 -0.32
N ALA A 55 -16.79 -6.40 -1.40
CA ALA A 55 -18.18 -5.95 -1.45
C ALA A 55 -19.18 -7.11 -1.27
N ARG A 56 -18.90 -8.29 -1.85
CA ARG A 56 -19.73 -9.49 -1.63
C ARG A 56 -19.73 -9.93 -0.17
N ARG A 57 -18.57 -9.91 0.48
CA ARG A 57 -18.45 -10.26 1.91
C ARG A 57 -19.21 -9.28 2.80
N GLU A 58 -19.08 -7.98 2.53
CA GLU A 58 -19.81 -6.94 3.27
C GLU A 58 -21.32 -7.10 3.11
N ALA A 59 -21.82 -7.31 1.89
CA ALA A 59 -23.23 -7.55 1.63
C ALA A 59 -23.75 -8.79 2.39
N ALA A 60 -23.00 -9.90 2.35
CA ALA A 60 -23.34 -11.11 3.10
C ALA A 60 -23.35 -10.88 4.63
N PHE A 61 -22.45 -10.02 5.13
CA PHE A 61 -22.43 -9.64 6.53
C PHE A 61 -23.65 -8.78 6.92
N GLU A 62 -24.07 -7.83 6.08
CA GLU A 62 -25.30 -7.07 6.31
C GLU A 62 -26.54 -7.96 6.33
N GLU A 63 -26.64 -8.91 5.40
CA GLU A 63 -27.72 -9.90 5.38
C GLU A 63 -27.73 -10.75 6.65
N LEU A 64 -26.55 -11.21 7.10
CA LEU A 64 -26.41 -11.96 8.33
C LEU A 64 -26.86 -11.13 9.55
N ARG A 65 -26.41 -9.87 9.67
CA ARG A 65 -26.80 -8.97 10.77
C ARG A 65 -28.30 -8.68 10.80
N ALA A 66 -28.95 -8.69 9.64
CA ALA A 66 -30.39 -8.53 9.54
C ALA A 66 -31.18 -9.78 9.95
N SER A 67 -30.55 -10.96 10.01
CA SER A 67 -31.21 -12.24 10.32
C SER A 67 -31.71 -12.34 11.76
N ASP A 68 -32.75 -13.14 11.97
CA ASP A 68 -33.30 -13.41 13.31
C ASP A 68 -32.30 -14.19 14.19
N ALA A 69 -31.51 -15.08 13.58
CA ALA A 69 -30.48 -15.85 14.29
C ALA A 69 -29.41 -14.93 14.89
N TRP A 70 -28.93 -13.94 14.12
CA TRP A 70 -27.98 -12.95 14.59
C TRP A 70 -28.56 -12.11 15.74
N LYS A 71 -29.77 -11.55 15.55
CA LYS A 71 -30.44 -10.73 16.57
C LYS A 71 -30.70 -11.51 17.86
N ALA A 72 -31.06 -12.79 17.77
CA ALA A 72 -31.25 -13.66 18.92
C ALA A 72 -29.93 -13.90 19.67
N ALA A 73 -28.84 -14.19 18.95
CA ALA A 73 -27.52 -14.36 19.55
C ALA A 73 -27.01 -13.06 20.19
N GLU A 74 -27.20 -11.92 19.55
CA GLU A 74 -26.86 -10.59 20.09
C GLU A 74 -27.64 -10.26 21.36
N ALA A 75 -28.97 -10.47 21.35
CA ALA A 75 -29.82 -10.25 22.52
C ALA A 75 -29.42 -11.16 23.70
N ALA A 76 -28.99 -12.39 23.41
CA ALA A 76 -28.46 -13.33 24.39
C ALA A 76 -27.00 -13.05 24.79
N ARG A 77 -26.32 -12.08 24.16
CA ARG A 77 -24.88 -11.82 24.30
C ARG A 77 -24.02 -13.06 24.08
N ASN A 78 -24.44 -13.93 23.15
CA ASN A 78 -23.75 -15.16 22.82
C ASN A 78 -22.69 -14.91 21.75
N ASN A 79 -21.50 -14.48 22.18
CA ASN A 79 -20.39 -14.16 21.29
C ASN A 79 -19.90 -15.37 20.47
N ASP A 80 -19.99 -16.59 21.00
CA ASP A 80 -19.56 -17.79 20.28
C ASP A 80 -20.45 -18.04 19.06
N ALA A 81 -21.77 -17.92 19.23
CA ALA A 81 -22.72 -18.03 18.11
C ALA A 81 -22.52 -16.92 17.07
N LEU A 82 -22.26 -15.68 17.51
CA LEU A 82 -21.95 -14.57 16.59
C LEU A 82 -20.67 -14.82 15.80
N ASN A 83 -19.62 -15.33 16.45
CA ASN A 83 -18.35 -15.68 15.81
C ASN A 83 -18.49 -16.83 14.82
N GLU A 84 -19.26 -17.88 15.17
CA GLU A 84 -19.54 -19.00 14.26
C GLU A 84 -20.30 -18.54 13.01
N MET A 85 -21.33 -17.71 13.19
CA MET A 85 -22.06 -17.11 12.08
C MET A 85 -21.18 -16.22 11.20
N TYR A 86 -20.31 -15.40 11.81
CA TYR A 86 -19.37 -14.55 11.08
C TYR A 86 -18.34 -15.38 10.28
N ALA A 87 -17.83 -16.46 10.88
CA ALA A 87 -16.86 -17.35 10.24
C ALA A 87 -17.43 -18.10 9.03
N ALA A 88 -18.76 -18.24 8.94
CA ALA A 88 -19.43 -18.85 7.80
C ALA A 88 -19.46 -17.95 6.54
N ILE A 89 -19.17 -16.65 6.68
CA ILE A 89 -19.10 -15.74 5.52
C ILE A 89 -17.78 -15.96 4.78
N PRO A 90 -17.81 -16.29 3.47
CA PRO A 90 -16.59 -16.48 2.69
C PRO A 90 -15.69 -15.25 2.74
N SER A 91 -14.42 -15.45 3.06
CA SER A 91 -13.40 -14.40 2.99
C SER A 91 -12.85 -14.29 1.55
N PRO A 92 -12.39 -13.10 1.12
CA PRO A 92 -11.68 -12.97 -0.14
C PRO A 92 -10.45 -13.89 -0.19
N ASP A 93 -10.17 -14.47 -1.36
CA ASP A 93 -8.98 -15.31 -1.60
C ASP A 93 -7.72 -14.44 -1.77
N HIS A 94 -7.29 -13.83 -0.66
CA HIS A 94 -6.13 -12.94 -0.66
C HIS A 94 -4.85 -13.64 -1.14
N ASP A 95 -4.63 -14.90 -0.75
CA ASP A 95 -3.43 -15.65 -1.13
C ASP A 95 -3.45 -16.10 -2.60
N GLY A 96 -4.60 -16.53 -3.13
CA GLY A 96 -4.75 -16.82 -4.55
C GLY A 96 -4.50 -15.59 -5.43
N LEU A 97 -5.04 -14.43 -5.04
CA LEU A 97 -4.79 -13.16 -5.73
C LEU A 97 -3.31 -12.74 -5.62
N SER A 98 -2.70 -12.90 -4.45
CA SER A 98 -1.30 -12.53 -4.22
C SER A 98 -0.33 -13.41 -5.00
N ARG A 99 -0.59 -14.72 -5.10
CA ARG A 99 0.17 -15.64 -5.97
C ARG A 99 0.07 -15.25 -7.44
N ARG A 100 -1.15 -14.96 -7.93
CA ARG A 100 -1.36 -14.48 -9.30
C ARG A 100 -0.62 -13.17 -9.57
N ALA A 101 -0.60 -12.25 -8.60
CA ALA A 101 0.16 -11.01 -8.69
C ALA A 101 1.67 -11.27 -8.80
N LEU A 102 2.21 -12.18 -7.98
CA LEU A 102 3.63 -12.56 -8.01
C LEU A 102 4.01 -13.25 -9.34
N GLU A 103 3.18 -14.16 -9.83
CA GLU A 103 3.35 -14.80 -11.14
C GLU A 103 3.23 -13.80 -12.30
N ALA A 104 2.36 -12.80 -12.18
CA ALA A 104 2.28 -11.71 -13.13
C ALA A 104 3.54 -10.84 -13.09
N ALA A 105 4.04 -10.49 -11.91
CA ALA A 105 5.25 -9.67 -11.75
C ALA A 105 6.47 -10.31 -12.45
N ALA A 106 6.59 -11.63 -12.42
CA ALA A 106 7.66 -12.35 -13.12
C ALA A 106 7.66 -12.12 -14.66
N ARG A 107 6.50 -11.81 -15.26
CA ARG A 107 6.37 -11.54 -16.70
C ARG A 107 6.81 -10.13 -17.10
N PHE A 108 6.89 -9.22 -16.12
CA PHE A 108 7.25 -7.81 -16.31
C PHE A 108 8.64 -7.52 -15.72
N ASP A 109 9.58 -8.46 -15.81
CA ASP A 109 10.89 -8.28 -15.22
C ASP A 109 11.68 -7.13 -15.86
N GLY A 110 12.19 -6.22 -15.03
CA GLY A 110 12.86 -4.99 -15.47
C GLY A 110 11.92 -3.83 -15.82
N ASP A 111 10.60 -4.04 -15.79
CA ASP A 111 9.61 -2.98 -15.96
C ASP A 111 9.39 -2.24 -14.62
N PRO A 112 9.44 -0.89 -14.57
CA PRO A 112 9.10 -0.13 -13.37
C PRO A 112 7.73 -0.50 -12.77
N ASP A 113 6.74 -0.81 -13.62
CA ASP A 113 5.38 -1.14 -13.18
C ASP A 113 5.27 -2.53 -12.55
N GLN A 114 6.32 -3.37 -12.65
CA GLN A 114 6.43 -4.62 -11.90
C GLN A 114 6.25 -4.39 -10.39
N ALA A 115 6.71 -3.23 -9.89
CA ALA A 115 6.62 -2.89 -8.48
C ALA A 115 5.17 -2.86 -7.97
N LEU A 116 4.19 -2.51 -8.81
CA LEU A 116 2.76 -2.49 -8.45
C LEU A 116 2.23 -3.90 -8.12
N LEU A 117 2.67 -4.90 -8.88
CA LEU A 117 2.26 -6.29 -8.69
C LEU A 117 2.94 -6.91 -7.47
N LEU A 118 4.21 -6.59 -7.24
CA LEU A 118 4.93 -7.01 -6.03
C LEU A 118 4.36 -6.33 -4.78
N GLU A 119 4.00 -5.04 -4.86
CA GLU A 119 3.31 -4.34 -3.78
C GLU A 119 1.99 -5.02 -3.42
N PHE A 120 1.16 -5.30 -4.43
CA PHE A 120 -0.12 -6.00 -4.25
C PHE A 120 0.09 -7.35 -3.57
N ALA A 121 1.06 -8.15 -4.02
CA ALA A 121 1.37 -9.45 -3.44
C ALA A 121 1.79 -9.32 -1.96
N ASN A 122 2.65 -8.36 -1.63
CA ASN A 122 3.09 -8.13 -0.25
C ASN A 122 1.98 -7.57 0.66
N GLU A 123 1.10 -6.75 0.11
CA GLU A 123 -0.01 -6.14 0.85
C GLU A 123 -1.00 -7.21 1.33
N TRP A 124 -1.40 -8.11 0.43
CA TRP A 124 -2.52 -9.03 0.67
C TRP A 124 -2.12 -10.44 1.08
N ALA A 125 -0.89 -10.88 0.80
CA ALA A 125 -0.47 -12.24 1.16
C ALA A 125 -0.52 -12.47 2.68
N THR A 126 -0.99 -13.65 3.07
CA THR A 126 -0.79 -14.22 4.40
C THR A 126 0.30 -15.28 4.38
N GLU A 127 0.54 -15.89 3.21
CA GLU A 127 1.60 -16.86 2.99
C GLU A 127 3.01 -16.23 3.13
N PRO A 128 3.87 -16.77 4.01
CA PRO A 128 5.22 -16.25 4.21
C PRO A 128 6.08 -16.25 2.94
N GLU A 129 5.93 -17.27 2.10
CA GLU A 129 6.73 -17.40 0.87
C GLU A 129 6.38 -16.34 -0.17
N VAL A 130 5.10 -16.05 -0.36
CA VAL A 130 4.64 -14.99 -1.27
C VAL A 130 5.08 -13.62 -0.74
N THR A 131 4.89 -13.37 0.56
CA THR A 131 5.31 -12.13 1.22
C THR A 131 6.80 -11.89 1.03
N ALA A 132 7.61 -12.91 1.29
CA ALA A 132 9.04 -12.80 1.18
C ALA A 132 9.50 -12.62 -0.27
N ALA A 133 8.99 -13.39 -1.23
CA ALA A 133 9.35 -13.25 -2.64
C ALA A 133 9.00 -11.84 -3.17
N ALA A 134 7.86 -11.28 -2.76
CA ALA A 134 7.47 -9.92 -3.09
C ALA A 134 8.44 -8.87 -2.51
N LEU A 135 8.81 -9.01 -1.23
CA LEU A 135 9.79 -8.13 -0.58
C LEU A 135 11.19 -8.23 -1.21
N GLU A 136 11.64 -9.43 -1.54
CA GLU A 136 12.93 -9.67 -2.21
C GLU A 136 12.92 -9.01 -3.59
N GLY A 137 11.86 -9.22 -4.38
CA GLY A 137 11.69 -8.56 -5.68
C GLY A 137 11.69 -7.04 -5.59
N LEU A 138 10.97 -6.46 -4.62
CA LEU A 138 10.95 -5.00 -4.41
C LEU A 138 12.33 -4.49 -3.99
N THR A 139 13.02 -5.19 -3.10
CA THR A 139 14.32 -4.77 -2.59
C THR A 139 15.40 -4.82 -3.67
N GLU A 140 15.42 -5.87 -4.48
CA GLU A 140 16.47 -6.11 -5.47
C GLU A 140 16.25 -5.31 -6.75
N LYS A 141 15.00 -5.16 -7.19
CA LYS A 141 14.68 -4.59 -8.49
C LYS A 141 14.14 -3.16 -8.41
N HIS A 142 13.53 -2.80 -7.28
CA HIS A 142 12.80 -1.54 -7.11
C HIS A 142 13.14 -0.80 -5.80
N PRO A 143 14.42 -0.69 -5.40
CA PRO A 143 14.79 -0.15 -4.08
C PRO A 143 14.31 1.29 -3.85
N ALA A 144 14.23 2.10 -4.92
CA ALA A 144 13.78 3.48 -4.86
C ALA A 144 12.26 3.67 -5.04
N HIS A 145 11.50 2.61 -5.33
CA HIS A 145 10.08 2.71 -5.61
C HIS A 145 9.26 2.85 -4.31
N THR A 146 8.19 3.63 -4.35
CA THR A 146 7.28 3.87 -3.20
C THR A 146 6.63 2.58 -2.68
N ALA A 147 6.47 1.58 -3.54
CA ALA A 147 6.02 0.24 -3.17
C ALA A 147 6.89 -0.40 -2.06
N LEU A 148 8.23 -0.25 -2.12
CA LEU A 148 9.10 -0.76 -1.08
C LEU A 148 8.89 0.02 0.22
N PHE A 149 8.72 1.34 0.16
CA PHE A 149 8.36 2.14 1.32
C PHE A 149 7.05 1.63 1.97
N ALA A 150 5.99 1.46 1.20
CA ALA A 150 4.70 0.93 1.68
C ALA A 150 4.83 -0.47 2.29
N ALA A 151 5.64 -1.34 1.69
CA ALA A 151 5.92 -2.67 2.20
C ALA A 151 6.65 -2.64 3.56
N THR A 152 7.65 -1.77 3.71
CA THR A 152 8.44 -1.67 4.96
C THR A 152 7.63 -1.16 6.16
N LEU A 153 6.58 -0.37 5.95
CA LEU A 153 5.69 0.09 7.04
C LEU A 153 5.03 -1.08 7.78
N ARG A 154 4.85 -2.23 7.12
CA ARG A 154 4.19 -3.43 7.68
C ARG A 154 5.20 -4.50 8.12
N LEU A 155 6.48 -4.32 7.84
CA LEU A 155 7.52 -5.35 8.01
C LEU A 155 7.64 -5.84 9.46
N GLY A 156 7.49 -4.96 10.45
CA GLY A 156 7.53 -5.34 11.87
C GLY A 156 6.38 -6.27 12.31
N TYR A 157 5.23 -6.22 11.62
CA TYR A 157 4.12 -7.16 11.84
C TYR A 157 4.37 -8.50 11.13
N ARG A 158 5.12 -8.49 10.02
CA ARG A 158 5.48 -9.68 9.25
C ARG A 158 6.68 -10.44 9.81
N ALA A 159 7.46 -9.84 10.71
CA ALA A 159 8.66 -10.48 11.29
C ALA A 159 8.38 -11.90 11.80
N ARG A 160 7.28 -12.11 12.54
CA ARG A 160 6.91 -13.42 13.07
C ARG A 160 6.55 -14.45 11.99
N SER A 161 5.88 -14.03 10.92
CA SER A 161 5.49 -14.95 9.83
C SER A 161 6.67 -15.29 8.92
N LEU A 162 7.60 -14.36 8.73
CA LEU A 162 8.83 -14.56 7.95
C LEU A 162 9.86 -15.43 8.71
N GLY A 163 9.83 -15.39 10.04
CA GLY A 163 10.85 -15.99 10.89
C GLY A 163 12.08 -15.08 11.05
N ASP A 164 12.74 -15.19 12.21
CA ASP A 164 13.79 -14.23 12.63
C ASP A 164 14.96 -14.14 11.65
N GLU A 165 15.44 -15.27 11.14
CA GLU A 165 16.58 -15.33 10.22
C GLU A 165 16.26 -14.65 8.87
N ARG A 166 15.12 -15.01 8.27
CA ARG A 166 14.72 -14.43 6.98
C ARG A 166 14.38 -12.96 7.11
N PHE A 167 13.72 -12.56 8.19
CA PHE A 167 13.46 -11.16 8.52
C PHE A 167 14.76 -10.37 8.64
N ALA A 168 15.74 -10.88 9.41
CA ALA A 168 17.03 -10.21 9.57
C ALA A 168 17.77 -10.06 8.25
N ALA A 169 17.79 -11.12 7.42
CA ALA A 169 18.42 -11.08 6.10
C ALA A 169 17.75 -10.10 5.14
N LEU A 170 16.42 -10.01 5.16
CA LEU A 170 15.66 -9.04 4.36
C LEU A 170 15.91 -7.60 4.85
N ALA A 171 15.88 -7.38 6.15
CA ALA A 171 16.14 -6.07 6.74
C ALA A 171 17.54 -5.57 6.35
N GLU A 172 18.56 -6.42 6.46
CA GLU A 172 19.91 -6.06 6.07
C GLU A 172 20.03 -5.74 4.57
N ARG A 173 19.39 -6.54 3.71
CA ARG A 173 19.34 -6.26 2.26
C ARG A 173 18.75 -4.89 1.96
N VAL A 174 17.64 -4.50 2.60
CA VAL A 174 17.07 -3.15 2.39
C VAL A 174 18.01 -2.06 2.90
N LEU A 175 18.65 -2.25 4.05
CA LEU A 175 19.58 -1.26 4.61
C LEU A 175 20.82 -1.04 3.72
N GLN A 176 21.28 -2.10 3.05
CA GLN A 176 22.42 -2.08 2.11
C GLN A 176 22.03 -1.61 0.69
N SER A 177 20.75 -1.64 0.33
CA SER A 177 20.26 -1.20 -0.99
C SER A 177 20.29 0.34 -1.17
N ASP A 178 19.93 0.80 -2.37
CA ASP A 178 19.74 2.23 -2.68
C ASP A 178 18.38 2.79 -2.21
N ALA A 179 17.71 2.11 -1.28
CA ALA A 179 16.43 2.57 -0.74
C ALA A 179 16.52 3.96 -0.07
N PRO A 180 15.48 4.80 -0.18
CA PRO A 180 15.45 6.10 0.46
C PRO A 180 15.64 6.02 1.98
N PRO A 181 16.19 7.08 2.63
CA PRO A 181 16.41 7.09 4.07
C PRO A 181 15.17 6.76 4.90
N GLU A 182 13.99 7.20 4.48
CA GLU A 182 12.71 6.93 5.16
C GLU A 182 12.33 5.44 5.10
N THR A 183 12.58 4.78 3.97
CA THR A 183 12.38 3.34 3.81
C THR A 183 13.33 2.56 4.72
N LYS A 184 14.60 2.97 4.78
CA LYS A 184 15.59 2.38 5.70
C LYS A 184 15.21 2.59 7.17
N ALA A 185 14.69 3.78 7.51
CA ALA A 185 14.21 4.08 8.85
C ALA A 185 13.02 3.19 9.26
N ASN A 186 12.09 2.89 8.35
CA ASN A 186 11.01 1.94 8.62
C ASN A 186 11.54 0.53 8.92
N VAL A 187 12.58 0.08 8.22
CA VAL A 187 13.21 -1.23 8.47
C VAL A 187 13.90 -1.27 9.83
N LEU A 188 14.62 -0.22 10.20
CA LEU A 188 15.22 -0.11 11.54
C LEU A 188 14.14 -0.13 12.63
N PHE A 189 13.03 0.57 12.42
CA PHE A 189 11.89 0.54 13.34
C PHE A 189 11.25 -0.86 13.41
N ALA A 190 11.14 -1.55 12.27
CA ALA A 190 10.68 -2.94 12.23
C ALA A 190 11.59 -3.87 13.05
N ARG A 191 12.91 -3.70 12.97
CA ARG A 191 13.87 -4.46 13.80
C ARG A 191 13.69 -4.19 15.28
N MET A 192 13.58 -2.91 15.68
CA MET A 192 13.31 -2.52 17.07
C MET A 192 12.04 -3.18 17.61
N THR A 193 10.94 -3.11 16.85
CA THR A 193 9.67 -3.73 17.25
C THR A 193 9.74 -5.26 17.30
N SER A 194 10.52 -5.89 16.42
CA SER A 194 10.75 -7.34 16.47
C SER A 194 11.49 -7.76 17.74
N ILE A 195 12.56 -7.03 18.11
CA ILE A 195 13.30 -7.25 19.36
C ILE A 195 12.38 -7.09 20.58
N ALA A 196 11.58 -6.02 20.62
CA ALA A 196 10.64 -5.80 21.72
C ALA A 196 9.58 -6.92 21.82
N ARG A 197 9.17 -7.52 20.70
CA ARG A 197 8.20 -8.62 20.63
C ARG A 197 8.81 -10.00 20.90
N SER A 198 10.13 -10.15 20.81
CA SER A 198 10.79 -11.43 21.09
C SER A 198 10.84 -11.75 22.60
N VAL A 199 10.56 -10.77 23.46
CA VAL A 199 10.46 -10.96 24.91
C VAL A 199 9.00 -10.93 25.37
N ARG A 200 8.71 -11.61 26.48
CA ARG A 200 7.37 -11.55 27.09
C ARG A 200 7.08 -10.12 27.54
N ARG A 201 5.83 -9.66 27.35
CA ARG A 201 5.39 -8.34 27.84
C ARG A 201 5.75 -8.15 29.32
N GLY A 202 6.43 -7.04 29.63
CA GLY A 202 6.89 -6.70 30.97
C GLY A 202 8.25 -7.31 31.35
N THR A 203 8.84 -8.14 30.50
CA THR A 203 10.22 -8.61 30.66
C THR A 203 11.18 -7.58 30.04
N PRO A 204 12.19 -7.11 30.79
CA PRO A 204 13.22 -6.23 30.24
C PRO A 204 13.99 -6.91 29.11
N LEU A 205 14.46 -6.12 28.15
CA LEU A 205 15.40 -6.59 27.13
C LEU A 205 16.73 -6.99 27.80
N SER A 206 17.41 -7.98 27.24
CA SER A 206 18.81 -8.24 27.59
C SER A 206 19.68 -7.03 27.23
N ALA A 207 20.87 -6.92 27.83
CA ALA A 207 21.79 -5.82 27.54
C ALA A 207 22.14 -5.73 26.04
N GLU A 208 22.29 -6.87 25.37
CA GLU A 208 22.56 -6.94 23.93
C GLU A 208 21.36 -6.46 23.10
N GLN A 209 20.16 -6.94 23.41
CA GLN A 209 18.93 -6.49 22.75
C GLN A 209 18.68 -4.99 22.96
N GLN A 210 18.93 -4.49 24.17
CA GLN A 210 18.81 -3.07 24.48
C GLN A 210 19.81 -2.24 23.68
N ALA A 211 21.07 -2.68 23.58
CA ALA A 211 22.08 -2.00 22.78
C ALA A 211 21.72 -1.97 21.29
N ALA A 212 21.22 -3.09 20.73
CA ALA A 212 20.76 -3.15 19.35
C ALA A 212 19.54 -2.22 19.11
N HIS A 213 18.58 -2.23 20.03
CA HIS A 213 17.41 -1.35 19.98
C HIS A 213 17.80 0.13 20.02
N ASP A 214 18.73 0.51 20.90
CA ASP A 214 19.21 1.88 21.03
C ASP A 214 20.05 2.33 19.82
N ALA A 215 20.82 1.42 19.23
CA ALA A 215 21.57 1.68 18.00
C ALA A 215 20.63 1.93 16.81
N ASP A 216 19.62 1.09 16.62
CA ASP A 216 18.61 1.27 15.56
C ASP A 216 17.84 2.59 15.75
N ARG A 217 17.47 2.93 17.00
CA ARG A 217 16.85 4.22 17.33
C ARG A 217 17.73 5.41 16.94
N ALA A 218 19.01 5.39 17.34
CA ALA A 218 19.94 6.47 17.03
C ALA A 218 20.09 6.64 15.52
N ARG A 219 20.18 5.53 14.79
CA ARG A 219 20.32 5.54 13.34
C ARG A 219 19.08 6.10 12.64
N ILE A 220 17.87 5.78 13.10
CA ILE A 220 16.62 6.35 12.57
C ILE A 220 16.65 7.89 12.64
N LEU A 221 17.00 8.42 13.82
CA LEU A 221 17.05 9.86 14.06
C LEU A 221 18.15 10.56 13.25
N GLU A 222 19.22 9.84 12.90
CA GLU A 222 20.29 10.36 12.06
C GLU A 222 19.88 10.43 10.58
N ILE A 223 19.31 9.34 10.03
CA ILE A 223 19.09 9.23 8.58
C ILE A 223 17.78 9.86 8.11
N ALA A 224 16.76 9.89 8.95
CA ALA A 224 15.43 10.37 8.58
C ALA A 224 14.70 11.00 9.78
N PRO A 225 15.19 12.13 10.33
CA PRO A 225 14.70 12.74 11.56
C PRO A 225 13.23 13.19 11.52
N GLU A 226 12.67 13.41 10.32
CA GLU A 226 11.28 13.83 10.12
C GLU A 226 10.39 12.70 9.58
N SER A 227 10.89 11.46 9.60
CA SER A 227 10.11 10.29 9.15
C SER A 227 9.09 9.85 10.20
N ILE A 228 8.08 9.09 9.75
CA ILE A 228 7.13 8.41 10.63
C ILE A 228 7.86 7.52 11.65
N ALA A 229 8.92 6.82 11.23
CA ALA A 229 9.75 6.01 12.13
C ALA A 229 10.43 6.87 13.21
N ALA A 230 10.97 8.04 12.85
CA ALA A 230 11.55 8.98 13.82
C ALA A 230 10.51 9.48 14.83
N TYR A 231 9.32 9.89 14.37
CA TYR A 231 8.26 10.30 15.29
C TYR A 231 7.82 9.17 16.22
N ARG A 232 7.77 7.93 15.73
CA ARG A 232 7.44 6.75 16.56
C ARG A 232 8.48 6.51 17.66
N VAL A 233 9.77 6.59 17.36
CA VAL A 233 10.81 6.37 18.38
C VAL A 233 10.96 7.55 19.36
N LEU A 234 10.56 8.75 18.95
CA LEU A 234 10.47 9.90 19.85
C LEU A 234 9.21 9.84 20.75
N GLY A 235 8.18 9.11 20.32
CA GLY A 235 6.89 9.00 21.00
C GLY A 235 6.99 8.55 22.45
N GLU A 236 7.73 7.47 22.74
CA GLU A 236 7.88 6.96 24.11
C GLU A 236 8.49 7.99 25.06
N ARG A 237 9.51 8.72 24.57
CA ARG A 237 10.15 9.78 25.33
C ARG A 237 9.19 10.96 25.53
N PHE A 238 8.48 11.37 24.48
CA PHE A 238 7.52 12.45 24.55
C PHE A 238 6.39 12.11 25.55
N GLU A 239 5.89 10.88 25.53
CA GLU A 239 4.89 10.40 26.48
C GLU A 239 5.41 10.48 27.91
N ALA A 240 6.60 9.93 28.17
CA ALA A 240 7.23 9.93 29.49
C ALA A 240 7.52 11.34 30.02
N GLU A 241 7.93 12.27 29.16
CA GLU A 241 8.34 13.63 29.55
C GLU A 241 7.19 14.65 29.56
N ARG A 242 6.11 14.42 28.79
CA ARG A 242 5.08 15.44 28.52
C ARG A 242 3.63 14.99 28.74
N LEU A 243 3.35 13.69 28.82
CA LEU A 243 1.98 13.15 28.85
C LEU A 243 1.66 12.34 30.13
N GLN A 244 2.37 12.60 31.23
CA GLN A 244 2.12 11.92 32.50
C GLN A 244 0.95 12.52 33.27
N ILE A 245 0.30 11.71 34.11
CA ILE A 245 -0.78 12.16 35.01
C ILE A 245 -0.27 13.32 35.88
N GLY A 246 -1.03 14.42 35.91
CA GLY A 246 -0.68 15.63 36.66
C GLY A 246 0.15 16.66 35.89
N MET A 247 0.63 16.32 34.67
CA MET A 247 1.21 17.30 33.77
C MET A 247 0.13 18.15 33.08
N VAL A 248 0.52 19.34 32.62
CA VAL A 248 -0.35 20.17 31.79
C VAL A 248 -0.45 19.52 30.41
N ALA A 249 -1.66 19.15 30.00
CA ALA A 249 -1.91 18.62 28.67
C ALA A 249 -1.42 19.63 27.59
N PRO A 250 -0.66 19.19 26.57
CA PRO A 250 -0.24 20.06 25.48
C PRO A 250 -1.45 20.72 24.82
N ASN A 251 -1.33 21.99 24.44
CA ASN A 251 -2.38 22.64 23.68
C ASN A 251 -2.44 22.02 22.29
N ILE A 252 -3.48 21.23 22.03
CA ILE A 252 -3.72 20.63 20.71
C ILE A 252 -4.41 21.69 19.86
N LEU A 253 -3.85 21.94 18.69
CA LEU A 253 -4.41 22.84 17.68
C LEU A 253 -4.89 22.00 16.51
N GLY A 254 -6.04 22.36 15.95
CA GLY A 254 -6.55 21.68 14.78
C GLY A 254 -7.73 22.41 14.16
N THR A 255 -8.40 21.69 13.27
CA THR A 255 -9.63 22.12 12.62
C THR A 255 -10.69 21.07 12.90
N ASP A 256 -11.90 21.49 13.25
CA ASP A 256 -13.01 20.58 13.48
C ASP A 256 -13.63 20.06 12.16
N LEU A 257 -14.70 19.26 12.28
CA LEU A 257 -15.41 18.69 11.12
C LEU A 257 -16.09 19.73 10.22
N PHE A 258 -16.23 20.98 10.67
CA PHE A 258 -16.84 22.07 9.93
C PHE A 258 -15.82 23.06 9.37
N GLY A 259 -14.52 22.82 9.56
CA GLY A 259 -13.47 23.72 9.10
C GLY A 259 -13.11 24.82 10.11
N GLU A 260 -13.67 24.80 11.32
CA GLU A 260 -13.44 25.83 12.32
C GLU A 260 -12.17 25.53 13.15
N PRO A 261 -11.32 26.54 13.43
CA PRO A 261 -10.16 26.35 14.29
C PRO A 261 -10.55 25.95 15.71
N ILE A 262 -10.04 24.81 16.16
CA ILE A 262 -10.23 24.28 17.51
C ILE A 262 -8.90 24.25 18.27
N SER A 263 -8.94 24.59 19.56
CA SER A 263 -7.81 24.39 20.47
C SER A 263 -8.25 23.78 21.80
N LEU A 264 -7.37 22.98 22.41
CA LEU A 264 -7.67 22.39 23.72
C LEU A 264 -7.86 23.47 24.80
N GLU A 265 -7.20 24.61 24.66
CA GLU A 265 -7.36 25.75 25.57
C GLU A 265 -8.76 26.36 25.59
N GLN A 266 -9.52 26.28 24.48
CA GLN A 266 -10.90 26.77 24.42
C GLN A 266 -11.82 26.07 25.44
N PHE A 267 -11.44 24.88 25.90
CA PHE A 267 -12.21 24.07 26.84
C PHE A 267 -11.76 24.23 28.31
N ARG A 268 -10.95 25.25 28.63
CA ARG A 268 -10.54 25.55 30.02
C ARG A 268 -11.78 25.67 30.93
N GLY A 269 -11.71 25.02 32.09
CA GLY A 269 -12.81 24.97 33.06
C GLY A 269 -13.81 23.84 32.82
N GLN A 270 -13.65 23.06 31.76
CA GLN A 270 -14.44 21.87 31.49
C GLN A 270 -13.61 20.60 31.70
N VAL A 271 -14.27 19.47 31.96
CA VAL A 271 -13.64 18.15 31.88
C VAL A 271 -13.71 17.71 30.42
N VAL A 272 -12.55 17.51 29.79
CA VAL A 272 -12.44 17.14 28.38
C VAL A 272 -12.00 15.69 28.28
N VAL A 273 -12.71 14.91 27.46
CA VAL A 273 -12.26 13.59 27.01
C VAL A 273 -11.73 13.75 25.59
N ILE A 274 -10.51 13.31 25.36
CA ILE A 274 -9.87 13.32 24.04
C ILE A 274 -9.78 11.87 23.59
N ASP A 275 -10.45 11.56 22.48
CA ASP A 275 -10.44 10.24 21.87
C ASP A 275 -9.77 10.33 20.49
N PHE A 276 -8.72 9.53 20.30
CA PHE A 276 -7.96 9.49 19.05
C PHE A 276 -8.47 8.31 18.21
N TRP A 277 -9.15 8.63 17.11
CA TRP A 277 -9.63 7.67 16.13
C TRP A 277 -9.22 8.11 14.71
N GLY A 278 -9.42 7.24 13.71
CA GLY A 278 -9.18 7.59 12.30
C GLY A 278 -10.14 6.82 11.40
N ASP A 279 -10.28 7.31 10.16
CA ASP A 279 -11.11 6.77 9.08
C ASP A 279 -10.41 5.68 8.24
N TRP A 280 -9.27 5.19 8.75
CA TRP A 280 -8.37 4.24 8.10
C TRP A 280 -9.02 2.89 7.79
#